data_AF-A0A816MUU8-F1
#
_entry.id   AF-A0A816MUU8-F1
#
_cell.length_a   1.000
_cell.length_b   1.000
_cell.length_c   1.000
_cell.angle_alpha   90.00
_cell.angle_beta   90.00
_cell.angle_gamma   90.00
#
_symmetry.space_group_name_H-M   'P 1'
#
loop_
_entity.id
_entity.type
_entity.pdbx_description
1 polymer ?
#
loop_
_entity_poly.entity_id
_entity_poly.type
_entity_poly.pdbx_seq_one_letter_code
_entity_poly.pdbx_strand_id
1 'polypeptide(L)'
;MGRNQGWCLFVAAAVVAALLPSSTMAGRLELKNEISGVTGVRKLKLAVRCWSNEDDLGWDTLKPMQSRVWKFTTMNMWPFQKTEFRCQFRSGFGTTSQDVVTVFSVQSGFRKECGDGGDECIWVAKRDGFYQRRVARDENGRKSFVDILKSKWVWKW
;
A
#
# COMPACT_ATOMS: atom_id res chain seq x y z
N MET A 1 -37.30 44.59 -18.16
CA MET A 1 -36.43 44.14 -17.04
C MET A 1 -36.92 42.77 -16.58
N GLY A 2 -36.31 41.69 -17.06
CA GLY A 2 -36.77 40.32 -16.83
C GLY A 2 -35.59 39.39 -16.55
N ARG A 3 -35.15 39.40 -15.29
CA ARG A 3 -34.48 38.33 -14.52
C ARG A 3 -33.61 37.33 -15.31
N ASN A 4 -32.35 37.71 -15.51
CA ASN A 4 -31.18 36.83 -15.67
C ASN A 4 -30.90 36.04 -14.37
N GLN A 5 -31.84 35.20 -13.93
CA GLN A 5 -31.73 34.48 -12.64
C GLN A 5 -31.47 32.97 -12.84
N GLY A 6 -31.68 32.44 -14.05
CA GLY A 6 -31.45 31.03 -14.36
C GLY A 6 -29.97 30.68 -14.57
N TRP A 7 -29.17 31.58 -15.15
CA TRP A 7 -27.80 31.25 -15.56
C TRP A 7 -26.83 31.08 -14.38
N CYS A 8 -26.97 31.88 -13.32
CA CYS A 8 -26.09 31.80 -12.15
C CYS A 8 -26.23 30.47 -11.38
N LEU A 9 -27.42 29.86 -11.37
CA LEU A 9 -27.66 28.61 -10.65
C LEU A 9 -27.00 27.41 -11.34
N PHE A 10 -26.96 27.38 -12.68
CA PHE A 10 -26.30 26.30 -13.43
C PHE A 10 -24.77 26.35 -13.32
N VAL A 11 -24.18 27.56 -13.29
CA VAL A 11 -22.73 27.72 -13.11
C VAL A 11 -22.32 27.32 -11.68
N ALA A 12 -23.10 27.70 -10.67
CA ALA A 12 -22.83 27.32 -9.28
C ALA A 12 -22.90 25.79 -9.08
N ALA A 13 -23.91 25.12 -9.64
CA ALA A 13 -24.06 23.66 -9.52
C ALA A 13 -22.95 22.89 -10.25
N ALA A 14 -22.51 23.35 -11.43
CA ALA A 14 -21.40 22.72 -12.16
C ALA A 14 -20.05 22.90 -11.43
N VAL A 15 -19.81 24.05 -10.81
CA VAL A 15 -18.61 24.28 -9.99
C VAL A 15 -18.65 23.43 -8.72
N VAL A 16 -19.80 23.27 -8.08
CA VAL A 16 -19.94 22.39 -6.90
C VAL A 16 -19.73 20.92 -7.26
N ALA A 17 -20.20 20.46 -8.43
CA ALA A 17 -19.95 19.09 -8.91
C ALA A 17 -18.48 18.83 -9.26
N ALA A 18 -17.74 19.84 -9.74
CA ALA A 18 -16.28 19.76 -9.94
C ALA A 18 -15.49 19.83 -8.62
N LEU A 19 -16.10 20.34 -7.54
CA LEU A 19 -15.56 20.36 -6.18
C LEU A 19 -15.94 19.11 -5.36
N LEU A 20 -16.80 18.23 -5.90
CA LEU A 20 -17.04 16.95 -5.27
C LEU A 20 -15.76 16.12 -5.37
N PRO A 21 -15.24 15.60 -4.23
CA PRO A 21 -14.04 14.79 -4.25
C PRO A 21 -14.25 13.62 -5.20
N SER A 22 -13.44 13.57 -6.26
CA SER A 22 -13.24 12.35 -7.04
C SER A 22 -12.42 11.37 -6.21
N SER A 23 -12.96 10.95 -5.05
CA SER A 23 -12.62 9.64 -4.50
C SER A 23 -13.05 8.66 -5.56
N THR A 24 -12.17 7.81 -6.10
CA THR A 24 -12.12 6.42 -5.63
C THR A 24 -11.15 5.66 -6.54
N MET A 25 -9.83 5.80 -6.31
CA MET A 25 -8.94 4.69 -6.65
C MET A 25 -8.86 3.80 -5.41
N ALA A 26 -9.23 2.53 -5.57
CA ALA A 26 -9.11 1.54 -4.51
C ALA A 26 -7.65 1.09 -4.45
N GLY A 27 -6.89 1.64 -3.51
CA GLY A 27 -5.55 1.16 -3.22
C GLY A 27 -5.62 -0.25 -2.66
N ARG A 28 -4.72 -1.12 -3.13
CA ARG A 28 -4.63 -2.51 -2.69
C ARG A 28 -3.22 -2.78 -2.21
N LEU A 29 -3.11 -3.15 -0.95
CA LEU A 29 -1.88 -3.63 -0.34
C LEU A 29 -1.97 -5.14 -0.16
N GLU A 30 -1.02 -5.88 -0.70
CA GLU A 30 -0.93 -7.33 -0.50
C GLU A 30 0.40 -7.67 0.17
N LEU A 31 0.33 -8.31 1.33
CA LEU A 31 1.49 -8.77 2.08
C LEU A 31 1.54 -10.29 2.08
N LYS A 32 2.66 -10.87 1.65
CA LYS A 32 2.89 -12.30 1.55
C LYS A 32 3.98 -12.73 2.51
N ASN A 33 3.72 -13.79 3.27
CA ASN A 33 4.74 -14.47 4.05
C ASN A 33 5.27 -15.67 3.28
N GLU A 34 6.40 -15.48 2.60
CA GLU A 34 7.11 -16.52 1.82
C GLU A 34 8.36 -17.03 2.56
N ILE A 35 8.43 -16.84 3.88
CA ILE A 35 9.52 -17.38 4.71
C ILE A 35 9.42 -18.92 4.71
N SER A 36 10.46 -19.57 4.18
CA SER A 36 10.55 -21.04 4.05
C SER A 36 11.97 -21.55 4.34
N GLY A 37 12.12 -22.86 4.52
CA GLY A 37 13.44 -23.52 4.68
C GLY A 37 14.09 -23.32 6.05
N VAL A 38 13.31 -23.28 7.13
CA VAL A 38 13.79 -22.99 8.50
C VAL A 38 13.16 -23.96 9.50
N THR A 39 13.97 -24.50 10.41
CA THR A 39 13.50 -25.28 11.55
C THR A 39 12.97 -24.34 12.65
N GLY A 40 11.68 -24.45 12.98
CA GLY A 40 11.03 -23.71 14.06
C GLY A 40 9.84 -22.85 13.61
N VAL A 41 8.64 -23.23 14.05
CA VAL A 41 7.35 -22.62 13.65
C VAL A 41 7.27 -21.12 13.95
N ARG A 42 7.92 -20.64 15.03
CA ARG A 42 7.92 -19.22 15.40
C ARG A 42 8.70 -18.35 14.41
N LYS A 43 9.79 -18.87 13.82
CA LYS A 43 10.61 -18.13 12.85
C LYS A 43 9.92 -17.94 11.50
N LEU A 44 8.93 -18.78 11.22
CA LEU A 44 8.15 -18.74 10.00
C LEU A 44 6.92 -17.81 10.10
N LYS A 45 6.62 -17.26 11.27
CA LYS A 45 5.52 -16.31 11.46
C LYS A 45 6.00 -14.88 11.23
N LEU A 46 5.17 -14.09 10.58
CA LEU A 46 5.37 -12.65 10.42
C LEU A 46 4.26 -11.91 11.17
N ALA A 47 4.62 -11.20 12.22
CA ALA A 47 3.72 -10.27 12.88
C ALA A 47 3.85 -8.90 12.19
N VAL A 48 2.71 -8.30 11.89
CA VAL A 48 2.61 -7.01 11.22
C VAL A 48 1.65 -6.12 12.00
N ARG A 49 2.03 -4.86 12.20
CA ARG A 49 1.12 -3.80 12.65
C ARG A 49 1.08 -2.73 11.59
N CYS A 50 -0.09 -2.46 11.03
CA CYS A 50 -0.24 -1.43 10.01
C CYS A 50 -1.20 -0.35 10.48
N TRP A 51 -0.91 0.89 10.12
CA TRP A 51 -1.79 2.01 10.38
C TRP A 51 -1.66 3.05 9.26
N SER A 52 -2.68 3.85 9.12
CA SER A 52 -2.71 5.06 8.30
C SER A 52 -2.75 6.29 9.20
N ASN A 53 -2.89 7.48 8.61
CA ASN A 53 -3.10 8.70 9.39
C ASN A 53 -4.44 8.70 10.16
N GLU A 54 -5.45 7.96 9.69
CA GLU A 54 -6.82 8.02 10.22
C GLU A 54 -7.27 6.72 10.88
N ASP A 55 -6.60 5.59 10.58
CA ASP A 55 -7.03 4.25 10.99
C ASP A 55 -5.84 3.37 11.42
N ASP A 56 -5.92 2.73 12.59
CA ASP A 56 -4.96 1.72 13.06
C ASP A 56 -5.56 0.33 12.87
N LEU A 57 -4.98 -0.44 11.95
CA LEU A 57 -5.43 -1.79 11.62
C LEU A 57 -5.00 -2.82 12.69
N GLY A 58 -4.19 -2.40 13.67
CA GLY A 58 -3.73 -3.25 14.76
C GLY A 58 -2.70 -4.30 14.35
N TRP A 59 -2.44 -5.23 15.27
CA TRP A 59 -1.52 -6.34 15.04
C TRP A 59 -2.22 -7.52 14.37
N ASP A 60 -1.66 -8.00 13.26
CA ASP A 60 -2.02 -9.26 12.61
C ASP A 60 -0.79 -10.18 12.55
N THR A 61 -1.03 -11.50 12.47
CA THR A 61 0.03 -12.51 12.35
C THR A 61 -0.21 -13.37 11.13
N LEU A 62 0.72 -13.31 10.18
CA LEU A 62 0.73 -14.12 8.98
C LEU A 62 1.47 -15.43 9.22
N LYS A 63 0.75 -16.54 9.02
CA LYS A 63 1.32 -17.89 8.98
C LYS A 63 2.21 -18.06 7.74
N PRO A 64 3.04 -19.11 7.70
CA PRO A 64 3.88 -19.39 6.54
C PRO A 64 3.00 -19.63 5.32
N MET A 65 3.41 -19.13 4.15
CA MET A 65 2.66 -19.18 2.87
C MET A 65 1.31 -18.44 2.89
N GLN A 66 1.00 -17.71 3.95
CA GLN A 66 -0.22 -16.90 4.02
C GLN A 66 -0.01 -15.54 3.36
N SER A 67 -1.04 -15.06 2.68
CA SER A 67 -1.13 -13.68 2.22
C SER A 67 -2.28 -12.94 2.91
N ARG A 68 -2.12 -11.62 3.05
CA ARG A 68 -3.15 -10.73 3.54
C ARG A 68 -3.28 -9.55 2.59
N VAL A 69 -4.52 -9.22 2.27
CA VAL A 69 -4.86 -8.13 1.36
C VAL A 69 -5.67 -7.11 2.13
N TRP A 70 -5.24 -5.85 2.06
CA TRP A 70 -6.02 -4.71 2.49
C TRP A 70 -6.43 -3.93 1.25
N LYS A 71 -7.73 -3.63 1.17
CA LYS A 71 -8.29 -2.73 0.17
C LYS A 71 -8.76 -1.49 0.90
N PHE A 72 -8.35 -0.33 0.42
CA PHE A 72 -8.70 0.95 1.04
C PHE A 72 -8.99 1.97 -0.05
N THR A 73 -9.85 2.92 0.27
CA THR A 73 -10.16 4.03 -0.62
C THR A 73 -9.07 5.08 -0.45
N THR A 74 -8.31 5.38 -1.50
CA THR A 74 -7.31 6.45 -1.42
C THR A 74 -7.99 7.80 -1.55
N MET A 75 -7.74 8.69 -0.60
CA MET A 75 -8.01 10.11 -0.76
C MET A 75 -6.84 10.75 -1.51
N ASN A 76 -7.04 10.95 -2.81
CA ASN A 76 -6.08 11.53 -3.75
C ASN A 76 -6.53 12.90 -4.28
N MET A 77 -7.46 13.58 -3.60
CA MET A 77 -7.96 14.87 -4.02
C MET A 77 -6.89 15.95 -3.85
N TRP A 78 -6.63 16.70 -4.93
CA TRP A 78 -5.81 17.91 -4.87
C TRP A 78 -6.50 18.97 -4.00
N PRO A 79 -5.82 19.63 -3.04
CA PRO A 79 -4.38 19.59 -2.73
C PRO A 79 -3.97 18.58 -1.64
N PHE A 80 -4.88 17.77 -1.10
CA PHE A 80 -4.67 16.91 0.08
C PHE A 80 -4.33 15.45 -0.28
N GLN A 81 -3.15 15.23 -0.88
CA GLN A 81 -2.61 13.88 -1.11
C GLN A 81 -1.93 13.33 0.15
N LYS A 82 -2.71 12.80 1.11
CA LYS A 82 -2.17 12.39 2.43
C LYS A 82 -2.36 10.92 2.79
N THR A 83 -2.91 10.09 1.90
CA THR A 83 -3.10 8.67 2.21
C THR A 83 -1.74 7.94 2.19
N GLU A 84 -1.26 7.59 3.37
CA GLU A 84 -0.04 6.81 3.57
C GLU A 84 -0.34 5.67 4.55
N PHE A 85 0.10 4.46 4.22
CA PHE A 85 0.08 3.32 5.12
C PHE A 85 1.49 2.97 5.54
N ARG A 86 1.67 2.87 6.85
CA ARG A 86 2.91 2.53 7.52
C ARG A 86 2.72 1.22 8.25
N CYS A 87 3.72 0.35 8.19
CA CYS A 87 3.68 -0.91 8.90
C CYS A 87 4.98 -1.16 9.66
N GLN A 88 4.83 -1.73 10.85
CA GLN A 88 5.91 -2.32 11.61
C GLN A 88 5.89 -3.85 11.42
N PHE A 89 7.05 -4.42 11.15
CA PHE A 89 7.22 -5.85 10.91
C PHE A 89 8.08 -6.49 12.00
N ARG A 90 7.63 -7.64 12.49
CA ARG A 90 8.37 -8.47 13.44
C ARG A 90 8.36 -9.91 12.96
N SER A 91 9.54 -10.48 12.80
CA SER A 91 9.72 -11.89 12.49
C SER A 91 10.62 -12.53 13.54
N GLY A 92 10.67 -13.87 13.58
CA GLY A 92 11.68 -14.58 14.37
C GLY A 92 13.12 -14.41 13.84
N PHE A 93 13.31 -13.63 12.77
CA PHE A 93 14.60 -13.17 12.26
C PHE A 93 14.96 -11.74 12.68
N GLY A 94 14.06 -11.03 13.37
CA GLY A 94 14.23 -9.64 13.79
C GLY A 94 13.17 -8.71 13.21
N THR A 95 13.48 -7.42 13.16
CA THR A 95 12.64 -6.38 12.54
C THR A 95 13.22 -5.94 11.22
N THR A 96 12.49 -5.11 10.48
CA THR A 96 13.07 -4.33 9.38
C THR A 96 14.13 -3.36 9.91
N SER A 97 15.05 -2.92 9.05
CA SER A 97 16.13 -1.98 9.39
C SER A 97 15.55 -0.65 9.88
N GLN A 98 14.55 -0.17 9.14
CA GLN A 98 13.63 0.87 9.59
C GLN A 98 12.59 0.26 10.52
N ASP A 99 12.30 0.90 11.65
CA ASP A 99 11.29 0.39 12.60
C ASP A 99 9.88 0.42 12.02
N VAL A 100 9.66 1.32 11.06
CA VAL A 100 8.40 1.55 10.37
C VAL A 100 8.71 1.69 8.89
N VAL A 101 8.02 0.91 8.08
CA VAL A 101 8.16 0.91 6.62
C VAL A 101 6.88 1.47 6.02
N THR A 102 7.00 2.45 5.13
CA THR A 102 5.88 2.91 4.30
C THR A 102 5.60 1.86 3.23
N VAL A 103 4.44 1.20 3.34
CA VAL A 103 4.03 0.10 2.44
C VAL A 103 3.11 0.57 1.32
N PHE A 104 2.46 1.72 1.50
CA PHE A 104 1.66 2.38 0.48
C PHE A 104 1.69 3.89 0.68
N SER A 105 1.75 4.64 -0.42
CA SER A 105 1.59 6.10 -0.42
C SER A 105 0.98 6.56 -1.73
N VAL A 106 0.06 7.52 -1.67
CA VAL A 106 -0.53 8.15 -2.87
C VAL A 106 0.44 9.08 -3.59
N GLN A 107 1.58 9.40 -2.99
CA GLN A 107 2.59 10.22 -3.65
C GLN A 107 3.03 9.57 -4.98
N SER A 108 3.08 10.38 -6.04
CA SER A 108 3.31 9.92 -7.41
C SER A 108 4.61 9.15 -7.58
N GLY A 109 5.65 9.48 -6.80
CA GLY A 109 6.92 8.73 -6.77
C GLY A 109 6.73 7.29 -6.26
N PHE A 110 6.02 7.13 -5.13
CA PHE A 110 5.82 5.82 -4.50
C PHE A 110 4.91 4.92 -5.33
N ARG A 111 3.84 5.46 -5.93
CA ARG A 111 2.92 4.69 -6.79
C ARG A 111 3.66 4.02 -7.95
N LYS A 112 4.62 4.71 -8.57
CA LYS A 112 5.46 4.13 -9.64
C LYS A 112 6.31 2.96 -9.15
N GLU A 113 6.65 2.91 -7.87
CA GLU A 113 7.42 1.80 -7.31
C GLU A 113 6.60 0.52 -7.12
N CYS A 114 5.27 0.61 -7.07
CA CYS A 114 4.41 -0.56 -6.90
C CYS A 114 4.16 -1.33 -8.22
N GLY A 115 4.50 -0.73 -9.37
CA GLY A 115 4.40 -1.35 -10.69
C GLY A 115 3.33 -0.71 -11.57
N ASP A 116 2.97 -1.41 -12.64
CA ASP A 116 2.00 -0.92 -13.64
C ASP A 116 0.61 -0.67 -12.99
N GLY A 117 0.11 0.56 -13.10
CA GLY A 117 -1.13 1.05 -12.44
C GLY A 117 -0.91 1.73 -11.07
N GLY A 118 0.13 1.36 -10.32
CA GLY A 118 0.55 2.03 -9.08
C GLY A 118 -0.47 2.04 -7.92
N ASP A 119 -1.63 1.40 -8.08
CA ASP A 119 -2.65 1.24 -7.04
C ASP A 119 -2.51 -0.09 -6.27
N GLU A 120 -1.81 -1.07 -6.85
CA GLU A 120 -1.58 -2.38 -6.22
C GLU A 120 -0.11 -2.51 -5.79
N CYS A 121 0.16 -2.51 -4.49
CA CYS A 121 1.49 -2.71 -3.93
C CYS A 121 1.59 -4.11 -3.29
N ILE A 122 2.51 -4.94 -3.79
CA ILE A 122 2.75 -6.28 -3.26
C ILE A 122 4.05 -6.28 -2.48
N TRP A 123 4.00 -6.79 -1.26
CA TRP A 123 5.14 -6.94 -0.36
C TRP A 123 5.32 -8.40 0.04
N VAL A 124 6.58 -8.81 0.16
CA VAL A 124 6.93 -10.22 0.37
C VAL A 124 8.00 -10.31 1.44
N ALA A 125 7.69 -11.02 2.52
CA ALA A 125 8.66 -11.40 3.53
C ALA A 125 9.31 -12.73 3.13
N LYS A 126 10.64 -12.73 3.03
CA LYS A 126 11.46 -13.92 2.81
C LYS A 126 12.44 -14.08 3.96
N ARG A 127 13.18 -15.19 3.98
CA ARG A 127 14.11 -15.51 5.07
C ARG A 127 15.21 -14.46 5.27
N ASP A 128 15.68 -13.86 4.19
CA ASP A 128 16.81 -12.92 4.15
C ASP A 128 16.39 -11.44 4.23
N GLY A 129 15.11 -11.14 3.97
CA GLY A 129 14.62 -9.78 4.12
C GLY A 129 13.18 -9.59 3.68
N PHE A 130 12.84 -8.31 3.58
CA PHE A 130 11.56 -7.77 3.18
C PHE A 130 11.66 -7.11 1.81
N TYR A 131 10.80 -7.55 0.90
CA TYR A 131 10.86 -7.21 -0.53
C TYR A 131 9.59 -6.50 -0.97
N GLN A 132 9.74 -5.56 -1.91
CA GLN A 132 8.64 -5.03 -2.70
C GLN A 132 8.59 -5.79 -4.03
N ARG A 133 7.46 -6.44 -4.31
CA ARG A 133 7.23 -7.21 -5.54
C ARG A 133 6.54 -6.32 -6.56
N ARG A 134 7.23 -6.02 -7.66
CA ARG A 134 6.69 -5.28 -8.80
C ARG A 134 6.09 -6.23 -9.81
N VAL A 135 4.95 -5.84 -10.38
CA VAL A 135 4.36 -6.50 -11.54
C VAL A 135 4.87 -5.79 -12.78
N ALA A 136 5.68 -6.49 -13.58
CA ALA A 136 6.05 -6.07 -14.92
C ALA A 136 5.16 -6.81 -15.93
N ARG A 137 4.76 -6.12 -17.00
CA ARG A 137 4.06 -6.72 -18.13
C ARG A 137 5.01 -6.74 -19.31
N ASP A 138 5.24 -7.91 -19.86
CA ASP A 138 5.99 -8.04 -21.11
C ASP A 138 5.11 -7.65 -22.31
N GLU A 139 5.72 -7.44 -23.47
CA GLU A 139 5.02 -7.07 -24.73
C GLU A 139 3.91 -8.05 -25.12
N ASN A 140 4.03 -9.31 -24.68
CA ASN A 140 3.03 -10.37 -24.89
C ASN A 140 1.91 -10.39 -23.83
N GLY A 141 1.84 -9.39 -22.94
CA GLY A 141 0.85 -9.31 -21.86
C GLY A 141 1.09 -10.29 -20.71
N ARG A 142 2.20 -11.03 -20.70
CA ARG A 142 2.57 -11.92 -19.59
C ARG A 142 3.01 -11.08 -18.38
N LYS A 143 2.49 -11.43 -17.20
CA LYS A 143 2.86 -10.80 -15.94
C LYS A 143 4.12 -11.49 -15.39
N SER A 144 5.20 -10.75 -15.27
CA SER A 144 6.40 -11.15 -14.55
C SER A 144 6.46 -10.42 -13.20
N PHE A 145 7.04 -11.07 -12.19
CA PHE A 145 7.17 -10.52 -10.84
C PHE A 145 8.65 -10.30 -10.53
N VAL A 146 8.99 -9.08 -10.13
CA VAL A 146 10.36 -8.72 -9.75
C VAL A 146 10.38 -8.31 -8.28
N ASP A 147 11.15 -9.01 -7.47
CA ASP A 147 11.26 -8.75 -6.03
C ASP A 147 12.48 -7.87 -5.74
N ILE A 148 12.24 -6.68 -5.23
CA ILE A 148 13.28 -5.70 -4.87
C ILE A 148 13.46 -5.71 -3.36
N LEU A 149 14.66 -6.04 -2.89
CA LEU A 149 14.99 -6.01 -1.46
C LEU A 149 14.89 -4.57 -0.95
N LYS A 150 14.01 -4.33 0.02
CA LYS A 150 13.85 -3.01 0.67
C LYS A 150 14.51 -2.99 2.05
N SER A 151 14.53 -4.11 2.76
CA SER A 151 15.13 -4.20 4.08
C SER A 151 15.62 -5.61 4.37
N LYS A 152 16.83 -5.75 4.92
CA LYS A 152 17.23 -7.00 5.58
C LYS A 152 16.59 -7.09 6.97
N TRP A 153 16.52 -8.29 7.54
CA TRP A 153 16.15 -8.45 8.94
C TRP A 153 17.30 -8.05 9.86
N VAL A 154 16.99 -7.29 10.91
CA VAL A 154 17.97 -6.78 11.88
C VAL A 154 17.47 -7.05 13.30
N TRP A 155 18.38 -7.44 14.18
CA TRP A 155 18.14 -7.47 15.62
C TRP A 155 18.63 -6.14 16.20
N LYS A 156 17.70 -5.36 16.74
CA LYS A 156 18.03 -4.18 17.54
C LYS A 156 18.19 -4.64 18.99
N TRP A 157 19.39 -4.47 19.51
CA TRP A 157 19.77 -4.79 20.89
C TRP A 157 19.51 -3.59 21.79
#